data_AF-A0A4P5Y8Y1-F1
#
_entry.id   AF-A0A4P5Y8Y1-F1
#
_cell.length_a   1.000
_cell.length_b   1.000
_cell.length_c   1.000
_cell.angle_alpha   90.00
_cell.angle_beta   90.00
_cell.angle_gamma   90.00
#
_symmetry.space_group_name_H-M   'P 1'
#
loop_
_entity.id
_entity.type
_entity.pdbx_description
1 polymer ?
#
loop_
_entity_poly.entity_id
_entity_poly.type
_entity_poly.pdbx_seq_one_letter_code
_entity_poly.pdbx_strand_id
1 'polypeptide(L)'
;MSAMRNATALLLPLIPIAVSAAEPGNFLSTPTANLTLTVANPQDLAKGLLFVSADNGASWLRAAEVIAEPGKPVVFTFNAPADGTFLVKTCAVFLPGKGQPEPEPIPGTVPPNAMTLVVDTAPPAVRSIKAGFQEKDRGTGAITLQVAWDVSDPHLEATRIDLSSDDGRTWTELPGGGAATGELAASQNPSAEVSSLLVRVFAKDKAGNQVTSGPTLVAVPRPRDPDADLRQAVVALPAVNDLIPPTAAKPAPAPAPVPAPAPAPSTTATAPATAQVPAAAGTTPPPAPAQAAAPVAPAAPTATAVPTTAQGAPAPAEPGVIYGKAAVRNPVPALPPPPADLPTAPPADEPFVIGQVARDLLEEARSLAAHGDPAQALRSYLRLHRSDVAKRAVTEELAFARGLGAWATVIGIVQGLPPELVTDTARVEHGRALIAIGRDQDAVNVLSAVSSRSYDARPALFHLARALQNLGKADQAQKILEHVAKGDDESAAAARGALGR
;
A
#
# COMPACT_ATOMS: atom_id res chain seq x y z
N MET A 1 -51.12 -2.76 46.68
CA MET A 1 -49.81 -2.57 47.34
C MET A 1 -48.72 -2.91 46.33
N SER A 2 -48.27 -1.90 45.57
CA SER A 2 -47.25 -2.06 44.52
C SER A 2 -45.89 -1.66 45.08
N ALA A 3 -44.91 -2.56 44.97
CA ALA A 3 -43.51 -2.29 45.29
C ALA A 3 -42.78 -1.78 44.05
N MET A 4 -42.33 -0.53 44.07
CA MET A 4 -41.39 0.02 43.10
C MET A 4 -39.96 -0.40 43.48
N ARG A 5 -39.26 -1.08 42.57
CA ARG A 5 -37.81 -1.32 42.64
C ARG A 5 -37.10 -0.25 41.80
N ASN A 6 -36.34 0.60 42.47
CA ASN A 6 -35.40 1.53 41.83
C ASN A 6 -34.12 0.76 41.47
N ALA A 7 -33.76 0.76 40.19
CA ALA A 7 -32.47 0.26 39.70
C ALA A 7 -31.48 1.42 39.63
N THR A 8 -30.52 1.43 40.54
CA THR A 8 -29.39 2.37 40.56
C THR A 8 -28.34 1.88 39.56
N ALA A 9 -28.17 2.59 38.45
CA ALA A 9 -27.09 2.34 37.49
C ALA A 9 -25.78 2.92 38.02
N LEU A 10 -24.77 2.06 38.18
CA LEU A 10 -23.42 2.42 38.60
C LEU A 10 -22.65 2.97 37.39
N LEU A 11 -22.44 4.29 37.35
CA LEU A 11 -21.64 4.96 36.32
C LEU A 11 -20.15 4.83 36.69
N LEU A 12 -19.40 4.02 35.94
CA LEU A 12 -17.93 3.96 36.04
C LEU A 12 -17.31 5.13 35.26
N PRO A 13 -16.44 5.95 35.87
CA PRO A 13 -15.75 7.02 35.15
C PRO A 13 -14.72 6.43 34.19
N LEU A 14 -14.84 6.73 32.89
CA LEU A 14 -13.77 6.53 31.92
C LEU A 14 -12.62 7.49 32.25
N ILE A 15 -11.48 6.94 32.68
CA ILE A 15 -10.23 7.70 32.79
C ILE A 15 -9.67 7.83 31.36
N PRO A 16 -9.52 9.04 30.80
CA PRO A 16 -8.88 9.20 29.50
C PRO A 16 -7.40 8.80 29.62
N ILE A 17 -6.96 7.87 28.76
CA ILE A 17 -5.55 7.56 28.58
C ILE A 17 -4.92 8.80 27.94
N ALA A 18 -4.11 9.53 28.70
CA ALA A 18 -3.32 10.63 28.17
C ALA A 18 -2.28 10.04 27.20
N VAL A 19 -2.51 10.22 25.89
CA VAL A 19 -1.48 9.99 24.88
C VAL A 19 -0.39 11.03 25.15
N SER A 20 0.77 10.57 25.64
CA SER A 20 1.94 11.43 25.82
C SER A 20 2.25 12.10 24.49
N ALA A 21 2.31 13.43 24.47
CA ALA A 21 2.74 14.18 23.31
C ALA A 21 4.13 13.67 22.91
N ALA A 22 4.25 13.12 21.69
CA ALA A 22 5.51 12.61 21.19
C ALA A 22 6.54 13.73 21.16
N GLU A 23 7.73 13.49 21.73
CA GLU A 23 8.84 14.43 21.65
C GLU A 23 9.18 14.74 20.17
N PRO A 24 9.65 15.96 19.86
CA PRO A 24 10.03 16.32 18.50
C PRO A 24 11.24 15.50 18.05
N GLY A 25 10.99 14.42 17.30
CA GLY A 25 12.03 13.67 16.61
C GLY A 25 12.64 14.47 15.46
N ASN A 26 13.90 14.20 15.14
CA ASN A 26 14.53 14.73 13.93
C ASN A 26 14.12 13.86 12.74
N PHE A 27 13.37 14.43 11.79
CA PHE A 27 12.92 13.74 10.60
C PHE A 27 13.94 13.88 9.46
N LEU A 28 14.14 12.80 8.70
CA LEU A 28 15.12 12.71 7.63
C LEU A 28 14.47 12.13 6.37
N SER A 29 14.56 12.85 5.24
CA SER A 29 14.11 12.41 3.91
C SER A 29 15.12 11.54 3.17
N THR A 30 16.30 11.32 3.76
CA THR A 30 17.33 10.43 3.23
C THR A 30 17.72 9.41 4.29
N PRO A 31 18.16 8.21 3.90
CA PRO A 31 18.55 7.18 4.86
C PRO A 31 19.87 7.51 5.58
N THR A 32 20.55 8.61 5.23
CA THR A 32 21.87 8.96 5.76
C THR A 32 21.77 10.16 6.69
N ALA A 33 22.30 10.02 7.92
CA ALA A 33 22.42 11.10 8.89
C ALA A 33 23.89 11.34 9.25
N ASN A 34 24.32 12.61 9.26
CA ASN A 34 25.61 13.00 9.82
C ASN A 34 25.41 13.46 11.26
N LEU A 35 26.05 12.76 12.20
CA LEU A 35 25.90 12.96 13.64
C LEU A 35 27.21 13.47 14.22
N THR A 36 27.20 14.67 14.79
CA THR A 36 28.39 15.25 15.43
C THR A 36 28.39 14.93 16.91
N LEU A 37 29.51 14.40 17.42
CA LEU A 37 29.73 14.26 18.86
C LEU A 37 30.09 15.62 19.46
N THR A 38 29.24 16.14 20.33
CA THR A 38 29.47 17.40 21.05
C THR A 38 30.15 17.12 22.37
N VAL A 39 31.39 17.58 22.53
CA VAL A 39 32.17 17.49 23.77
C VAL A 39 32.71 18.86 24.15
N ALA A 40 32.82 19.13 25.45
CA ALA A 40 33.28 20.43 25.95
C ALA A 40 34.74 20.75 25.54
N ASN A 41 35.62 19.74 25.49
CA ASN A 41 36.99 19.88 25.03
C ASN A 41 37.36 18.77 24.02
N PRO A 42 37.27 19.03 22.70
CA PRO A 42 37.61 18.06 21.66
C PRO A 42 39.07 17.58 21.67
N GLN A 43 39.99 18.33 22.29
CA GLN A 43 41.42 17.94 22.39
C GLN A 43 41.65 16.79 23.38
N ASP A 44 40.75 16.61 24.33
CA ASP A 44 40.84 15.58 25.36
C ASP A 44 40.19 14.26 24.93
N LEU A 45 39.55 14.22 23.75
CA LEU A 45 38.86 13.06 23.23
C LEU A 45 39.86 12.04 22.65
N ALA A 46 39.76 10.78 23.07
CA ALA A 46 40.51 9.68 22.47
C ALA A 46 39.76 9.07 21.29
N LYS A 47 38.44 8.84 21.46
CA LYS A 47 37.55 8.33 20.41
C LYS A 47 36.10 8.66 20.70
N GLY A 48 35.29 8.68 19.66
CA GLY A 48 33.85 8.72 19.74
C GLY A 48 33.24 7.37 19.36
N LEU A 49 32.14 7.01 20.02
CA LEU A 49 31.33 5.82 19.72
C LEU A 49 29.92 6.25 19.31
N LEU A 50 29.34 5.58 18.33
CA LEU A 50 27.93 5.71 17.96
C LEU A 50 27.19 4.41 18.27
N PHE A 51 26.13 4.53 19.05
CA PHE A 51 25.19 3.46 19.34
C PHE A 51 23.83 3.78 18.72
N VAL A 52 23.17 2.75 18.19
CA VAL A 52 21.86 2.85 17.54
C VAL A 52 20.95 1.75 18.08
N SER A 53 19.69 2.10 18.32
CA SER A 53 18.62 1.16 18.65
C SER A 53 17.45 1.35 17.68
N ALA A 54 16.98 0.25 17.10
CA ALA A 54 15.79 0.21 16.23
C ALA A 54 14.55 -0.31 16.99
N ASP A 55 14.68 -0.65 18.27
CA ASP A 55 13.67 -1.29 19.10
C ASP A 55 13.41 -0.51 20.40
N ASN A 56 13.50 0.83 20.31
CA ASN A 56 13.21 1.76 21.39
C ASN A 56 14.02 1.49 22.68
N GLY A 57 15.31 1.17 22.52
CA GLY A 57 16.27 0.97 23.60
C GLY A 57 16.28 -0.43 24.19
N ALA A 58 15.47 -1.37 23.68
CA ALA A 58 15.50 -2.76 24.13
C ALA A 58 16.87 -3.40 23.83
N SER A 59 17.46 -3.10 22.68
CA SER A 59 18.84 -3.44 22.34
C SER A 59 19.59 -2.26 21.74
N TRP A 60 20.91 -2.25 21.90
CA TRP A 60 21.79 -1.22 21.37
C TRP A 60 22.92 -1.84 20.58
N LEU A 61 23.07 -1.41 19.32
CA LEU A 61 24.15 -1.81 18.43
C LEU A 61 25.21 -0.71 18.39
N ARG A 62 26.48 -1.08 18.60
CA ARG A 62 27.61 -0.18 18.33
C ARG A 62 27.83 -0.07 16.82
N ALA A 63 27.32 0.98 16.22
CA ALA A 63 27.29 1.17 14.77
C ALA A 63 28.59 1.73 14.20
N ALA A 64 29.29 2.60 14.95
CA ALA A 64 30.57 3.17 14.52
C ALA A 64 31.49 3.49 15.69
N GLU A 65 32.79 3.50 15.40
CA GLU A 65 33.85 3.96 16.29
C GLU A 65 34.81 4.82 15.46
N VAL A 66 35.08 6.04 15.94
CA VAL A 66 35.95 7.00 15.25
C VAL A 66 37.04 7.44 16.22
N ILE A 67 38.29 7.19 15.86
CA ILE A 67 39.45 7.69 16.62
C ILE A 67 39.48 9.21 16.45
N ALA A 68 39.55 9.93 17.56
CA ALA A 68 39.52 11.38 17.53
C ALA A 68 40.90 11.93 17.14
N GLU A 69 40.91 12.87 16.20
CA GLU A 69 42.08 13.70 15.95
C GLU A 69 42.02 14.93 16.86
N PRO A 70 43.12 15.29 17.57
CA PRO A 70 43.12 16.40 18.51
C PRO A 70 42.60 17.70 17.88
N GLY A 71 41.49 18.21 18.44
CA GLY A 71 40.88 19.48 18.03
C GLY A 71 39.94 19.42 16.83
N LYS A 72 39.75 18.26 16.21
CA LYS A 72 38.76 18.09 15.14
C LYS A 72 37.44 17.55 15.69
N PRO A 73 36.29 17.99 15.16
CA PRO A 73 35.00 17.40 15.53
C PRO A 73 34.95 15.94 15.06
N VAL A 74 34.41 15.07 15.91
CA VAL A 74 34.09 13.69 15.52
C VAL A 74 32.70 13.68 14.91
N VAL A 75 32.63 13.28 13.64
CA VAL A 75 31.37 13.15 12.87
C VAL A 75 31.19 11.69 12.51
N PHE A 76 30.01 11.15 12.79
CA PHE A 76 29.59 9.82 12.36
C PHE A 76 28.65 9.93 11.16
N THR A 77 28.77 8.99 10.24
CA THR A 77 27.77 8.80 9.18
C THR A 77 26.95 7.56 9.54
N PHE A 78 25.68 7.77 9.87
CA PHE A 78 24.71 6.71 10.09
C PHE A 78 23.93 6.47 8.81
N ASN A 79 23.84 5.21 8.36
CA ASN A 79 22.98 4.80 7.25
C ASN A 79 21.89 3.87 7.81
N ALA A 80 20.65 4.35 7.81
CA ALA A 80 19.51 3.57 8.24
C ALA A 80 19.24 2.42 7.25
N PRO A 81 19.00 1.19 7.75
CA PRO A 81 18.75 0.04 6.89
C PRO A 81 17.37 0.07 6.22
N ALA A 82 16.42 0.81 6.78
CA ALA A 82 15.06 1.01 6.30
C ALA A 82 14.46 2.27 6.95
N ASP A 83 13.31 2.71 6.45
CA ASP A 83 12.49 3.74 7.09
C ASP A 83 12.02 3.26 8.48
N GLY A 84 11.89 4.19 9.41
CA GLY A 84 11.48 3.91 10.77
C GLY A 84 12.05 4.87 11.80
N THR A 85 11.75 4.59 13.07
CA THR A 85 12.26 5.36 14.21
C THR A 85 13.48 4.67 14.81
N PHE A 86 14.55 5.44 14.99
CA PHE A 86 15.80 5.00 15.59
C PHE A 86 16.14 5.89 16.79
N LEU A 87 16.61 5.28 17.86
CA LEU A 87 17.30 6.01 18.92
C LEU A 87 18.80 5.98 18.63
N VAL A 88 19.45 7.13 18.65
CA VAL A 88 20.89 7.24 18.49
C VAL A 88 21.51 7.86 19.73
N LYS A 89 22.66 7.33 20.14
CA LYS A 89 23.45 7.88 21.24
C LYS A 89 24.91 7.91 20.82
N THR A 90 25.52 9.09 20.93
CA THR A 90 26.97 9.24 20.82
C THR A 90 27.59 9.14 22.22
N CYS A 91 28.78 8.56 22.33
CA CYS A 91 29.53 8.46 23.58
C CYS A 91 30.95 8.95 23.38
N ALA A 92 31.41 9.81 24.28
CA ALA A 92 32.79 10.26 24.34
C ALA A 92 33.67 9.33 25.19
N VAL A 93 34.83 8.94 24.66
CA VAL A 93 35.90 8.28 25.42
C VAL A 93 37.10 9.20 25.43
N PHE A 94 37.49 9.65 26.63
CA PHE A 94 38.57 10.62 26.81
C PHE A 94 39.95 9.95 26.95
N LEU A 95 41.00 10.72 26.69
CA LEU A 95 42.37 10.32 26.97
C LEU A 95 42.57 10.05 28.48
N PRO A 96 43.51 9.19 28.87
CA PRO A 96 43.77 8.88 30.28
C PRO A 96 44.02 10.15 31.12
N GLY A 97 43.26 10.29 32.21
CA GLY A 97 43.35 11.44 33.12
C GLY A 97 42.63 12.72 32.65
N LYS A 98 41.97 12.70 31.50
CA LYS A 98 41.24 13.86 30.94
C LYS A 98 39.74 13.88 31.16
N GLY A 99 39.18 12.76 31.64
CA GLY A 99 37.75 12.66 31.93
C GLY A 99 37.34 11.21 32.16
N GLN A 100 36.13 11.02 32.70
CA GLN A 100 35.50 9.69 32.74
C GLN A 100 34.82 9.44 31.39
N PRO A 101 34.95 8.23 30.81
CA PRO A 101 34.21 7.88 29.59
C PRO A 101 32.71 7.98 29.86
N GLU A 102 31.97 8.46 28.86
CA GLU A 102 30.52 8.46 28.94
C GLU A 102 29.98 7.03 28.98
N PRO A 103 28.97 6.73 29.80
CA PRO A 103 28.45 5.37 29.92
C PRO A 103 27.77 4.95 28.62
N GLU A 104 28.17 3.78 28.12
CA GLU A 104 27.49 3.10 27.01
C GLU A 104 26.02 2.83 27.36
N PRO A 105 25.10 2.85 26.38
CA PRO A 105 23.70 2.55 26.64
C PRO A 105 23.52 1.11 27.11
N ILE A 106 22.65 0.91 28.11
CA ILE A 106 22.33 -0.40 28.66
C ILE A 106 21.07 -0.95 27.97
N PRO A 107 21.08 -2.19 27.45
CA PRO A 107 19.88 -2.82 26.89
C PRO A 107 18.67 -2.76 27.85
N GLY A 108 17.50 -2.45 27.32
CA GLY A 108 16.26 -2.25 28.08
C GLY A 108 16.10 -0.85 28.68
N THR A 109 17.03 0.08 28.43
CA THR A 109 16.95 1.46 28.89
C THR A 109 17.11 2.45 27.74
N VAL A 110 16.41 3.57 27.84
CA VAL A 110 16.58 4.74 26.95
C VAL A 110 17.35 5.80 27.72
N PRO A 111 18.64 6.03 27.41
CA PRO A 111 19.41 7.08 28.06
C PRO A 111 18.76 8.45 27.82
N PRO A 112 18.81 9.38 28.79
CA PRO A 112 18.19 10.70 28.66
C PRO A 112 18.84 11.58 27.59
N ASN A 113 20.03 11.21 27.11
CA ASN A 113 20.74 11.89 26.03
C ASN A 113 20.67 11.15 24.68
N ALA A 114 19.78 10.14 24.56
CA ALA A 114 19.49 9.53 23.28
C ALA A 114 18.65 10.51 22.43
N MET A 115 18.98 10.61 21.16
CA MET A 115 18.24 11.40 20.18
C MET A 115 17.35 10.49 19.35
N THR A 116 16.10 10.90 19.14
CA THR A 116 15.17 10.21 18.23
C THR A 116 15.38 10.71 16.81
N LEU A 117 15.75 9.79 15.91
CA LEU A 117 15.76 9.99 14.47
C LEU A 117 14.56 9.26 13.87
N VAL A 118 13.81 9.93 13.00
CA VAL A 118 12.77 9.31 12.18
C VAL A 118 13.22 9.40 10.74
N VAL A 119 13.51 8.25 10.13
CA VAL A 119 13.86 8.15 8.71
C VAL A 119 12.58 7.82 7.96
N ASP A 120 12.20 8.71 7.07
CA ASP A 120 11.02 8.58 6.23
C ASP A 120 11.39 9.03 4.81
N THR A 121 11.58 8.07 3.92
CA THR A 121 12.00 8.34 2.53
C THR A 121 10.82 8.33 1.57
N ALA A 122 9.63 7.96 2.04
CA ALA A 122 8.43 7.90 1.23
C ALA A 122 7.78 9.29 1.15
N PRO A 123 7.45 9.80 -0.05
CA PRO A 123 6.63 11.00 -0.14
C PRO A 123 5.18 10.73 0.25
N PRO A 124 4.44 11.76 0.69
CA PRO A 124 3.01 11.63 0.93
C PRO A 124 2.26 11.10 -0.31
N ALA A 125 1.18 10.37 -0.10
CA ALA A 125 0.34 9.84 -1.18
C ALA A 125 -0.98 10.61 -1.28
N VAL A 126 -1.23 11.29 -2.41
CA VAL A 126 -2.55 11.88 -2.69
C VAL A 126 -3.48 10.79 -3.22
N ARG A 127 -4.46 10.37 -2.40
CA ARG A 127 -5.42 9.31 -2.75
C ARG A 127 -6.56 9.82 -3.61
N SER A 128 -7.08 10.99 -3.30
CA SER A 128 -8.15 11.60 -4.08
C SER A 128 -8.15 13.12 -4.00
N ILE A 129 -8.63 13.73 -5.07
CA ILE A 129 -8.99 15.15 -5.15
C ILE A 129 -10.29 15.24 -5.94
N LYS A 130 -11.26 15.97 -5.40
CA LYS A 130 -12.53 16.27 -6.05
C LYS A 130 -12.74 17.77 -5.99
N ALA A 131 -13.06 18.38 -7.12
CA ALA A 131 -13.32 19.81 -7.17
C ALA A 131 -14.53 20.11 -8.06
N GLY A 132 -15.35 21.04 -7.64
CA GLY A 132 -16.59 21.42 -8.32
C GLY A 132 -17.12 22.76 -7.81
N PHE A 133 -18.10 23.33 -8.51
CA PHE A 133 -18.77 24.54 -8.05
C PHE A 133 -20.12 24.17 -7.43
N GLN A 134 -20.49 24.83 -6.33
CA GLN A 134 -21.87 24.88 -5.90
C GLN A 134 -22.62 26.06 -6.51
N GLU A 135 -23.94 25.94 -6.57
CA GLU A 135 -24.82 26.88 -7.25
C GLU A 135 -24.56 28.31 -6.76
N LYS A 136 -24.51 29.22 -7.72
CA LYS A 136 -24.10 30.61 -7.58
C LYS A 136 -25.02 31.36 -6.62
N ASP A 137 -24.44 32.11 -5.69
CA ASP A 137 -25.18 33.16 -4.98
C ASP A 137 -25.60 34.22 -6.02
N ARG A 138 -26.90 34.31 -6.28
CA ARG A 138 -27.46 35.06 -7.42
C ARG A 138 -27.18 36.56 -7.36
N GLY A 139 -26.75 37.10 -6.21
CA GLY A 139 -26.55 38.54 -6.02
C GLY A 139 -25.15 39.07 -6.32
N THR A 140 -24.08 38.29 -6.13
CA THR A 140 -22.71 38.82 -6.02
C THR A 140 -21.81 38.53 -7.20
N GLY A 141 -22.21 37.63 -8.11
CA GLY A 141 -21.34 37.20 -9.21
C GLY A 141 -20.26 36.19 -8.80
N ALA A 142 -20.01 36.04 -7.50
CA ALA A 142 -19.07 35.08 -6.95
C ALA A 142 -19.57 33.64 -7.09
N ILE A 143 -18.64 32.73 -7.36
CA ILE A 143 -18.91 31.28 -7.38
C ILE A 143 -18.18 30.62 -6.23
N THR A 144 -18.81 29.65 -5.57
CA THR A 144 -18.17 28.90 -4.48
C THR A 144 -17.54 27.64 -5.04
N LEU A 145 -16.21 27.61 -5.08
CA LEU A 145 -15.43 26.44 -5.39
C LEU A 145 -15.41 25.51 -4.17
N GLN A 146 -15.88 24.28 -4.34
CA GLN A 146 -15.73 23.21 -3.37
C GLN A 146 -14.60 22.27 -3.78
N VAL A 147 -13.69 22.01 -2.85
CA VAL A 147 -12.57 21.09 -3.01
C VAL A 147 -12.59 20.10 -1.85
N ALA A 148 -12.55 18.81 -2.14
CA ALA A 148 -12.34 17.74 -1.18
C ALA A 148 -11.06 16.99 -1.52
N TRP A 149 -10.25 16.65 -0.52
CA TRP A 149 -8.98 15.93 -0.74
C TRP A 149 -8.76 14.86 0.33
N ASP A 150 -7.94 13.88 -0.05
CA ASP A 150 -7.45 12.84 0.85
C ASP A 150 -5.98 12.55 0.56
N VAL A 151 -5.12 12.80 1.55
CA VAL A 151 -3.67 12.58 1.53
C VAL A 151 -3.33 11.62 2.66
N SER A 152 -2.49 10.63 2.36
CA SER A 152 -2.05 9.60 3.31
C SER A 152 -0.56 9.69 3.54
N ASP A 153 -0.18 9.97 4.78
CA ASP A 153 1.21 9.97 5.24
C ASP A 153 1.25 9.88 6.79
N PRO A 154 2.07 9.00 7.39
CA PRO A 154 2.16 8.86 8.85
C PRO A 154 2.83 10.06 9.55
N HIS A 155 3.56 10.87 8.79
CA HIS A 155 4.38 11.99 9.26
C HIS A 155 4.04 13.29 8.53
N LEU A 156 2.79 13.43 8.06
CA LEU A 156 2.31 14.61 7.36
C LEU A 156 2.55 15.90 8.18
N GLU A 157 3.16 16.90 7.55
CA GLU A 157 3.39 18.22 8.13
C GLU A 157 2.30 19.19 7.69
N ALA A 158 2.10 19.29 6.37
CA ALA A 158 1.18 20.25 5.80
C ALA A 158 0.58 19.76 4.47
N THR A 159 -0.66 20.17 4.23
CA THR A 159 -1.31 20.10 2.92
C THR A 159 -1.72 21.49 2.49
N ARG A 160 -1.70 21.75 1.20
CA ARG A 160 -2.10 23.01 0.59
C ARG A 160 -2.90 22.74 -0.67
N ILE A 161 -3.91 23.57 -0.91
CA ILE A 161 -4.68 23.56 -2.17
C ILE A 161 -4.21 24.73 -3.02
N ASP A 162 -3.76 24.45 -4.23
CA ASP A 162 -3.40 25.48 -5.22
C ASP A 162 -4.49 25.58 -6.29
N LEU A 163 -4.76 26.82 -6.73
CA LEU A 163 -5.69 27.15 -7.81
C LEU A 163 -4.96 27.89 -8.94
N SER A 164 -5.26 27.54 -10.19
CA SER A 164 -4.80 28.27 -11.37
C SER A 164 -5.97 28.65 -12.26
N SER A 165 -5.94 29.90 -12.76
CA SER A 165 -6.91 30.45 -13.72
C SER A 165 -6.31 30.66 -15.12
N ASP A 166 -5.06 30.26 -15.33
CA ASP A 166 -4.27 30.54 -16.53
C ASP A 166 -3.61 29.27 -17.09
N ASP A 167 -4.33 28.15 -17.00
CA ASP A 167 -3.92 26.83 -17.50
C ASP A 167 -2.60 26.33 -16.87
N GLY A 168 -2.44 26.58 -15.57
CA GLY A 168 -1.34 26.07 -14.76
C GLY A 168 -0.04 26.89 -14.83
N ARG A 169 -0.06 28.06 -15.49
CA ARG A 169 1.11 28.95 -15.57
C ARG A 169 1.42 29.61 -14.24
N THR A 170 0.38 30.01 -13.49
CA THR A 170 0.49 30.55 -12.14
C THR A 170 -0.43 29.79 -11.19
N TRP A 171 0.00 29.65 -9.93
CA TRP A 171 -0.70 28.92 -8.89
C TRP A 171 -0.85 29.81 -7.66
N THR A 172 -2.08 29.96 -7.20
CA THR A 172 -2.43 30.73 -6.00
C THR A 172 -2.89 29.77 -4.90
N GLU A 173 -2.31 29.90 -3.71
CA GLU A 173 -2.71 29.14 -2.53
C GLU A 173 -4.12 29.54 -2.06
N LEU A 174 -5.01 28.55 -1.91
CA LEU A 174 -6.30 28.75 -1.27
C LEU A 174 -6.18 28.61 0.25
N PRO A 175 -6.87 29.44 1.04
CA PRO A 175 -6.88 29.31 2.50
C PRO A 175 -7.60 28.02 2.91
N GLY A 176 -7.12 27.33 3.96
CA GLY A 176 -7.79 26.18 4.55
C GLY A 176 -7.18 24.80 4.26
N GLY A 177 -5.97 24.74 3.69
CA GLY A 177 -5.14 23.52 3.75
C GLY A 177 -4.69 23.20 5.18
N GLY A 178 -4.06 22.03 5.37
CA GLY A 178 -3.33 21.67 6.59
C GLY A 178 -3.64 20.26 7.11
N ALA A 179 -4.85 19.76 6.88
CA ALA A 179 -5.24 18.39 7.27
C ALA A 179 -4.97 17.37 6.16
N ALA A 180 -4.72 16.12 6.55
CA ALA A 180 -4.58 14.97 5.65
C ALA A 180 -5.80 14.78 4.74
N THR A 181 -6.99 14.86 5.34
CA THR A 181 -8.28 14.82 4.66
C THR A 181 -9.03 16.10 4.99
N GLY A 182 -9.70 16.69 4.00
CA GLY A 182 -10.45 17.92 4.24
C GLY A 182 -11.38 18.30 3.11
N GLU A 183 -12.23 19.27 3.42
CA GLU A 183 -13.11 19.94 2.49
C GLU A 183 -12.93 21.46 2.63
N LEU A 184 -12.92 22.17 1.51
CA LEU A 184 -12.76 23.61 1.44
C LEU A 184 -13.84 24.19 0.53
N ALA A 185 -14.53 25.22 1.01
CA ALA A 185 -15.37 26.09 0.21
C ALA A 185 -14.71 27.47 0.09
N ALA A 186 -14.24 27.82 -1.11
CA ALA A 186 -13.58 29.09 -1.39
C ALA A 186 -14.40 29.92 -2.37
N SER A 187 -14.68 31.18 -2.02
CA SER A 187 -15.34 32.14 -2.94
C SER A 187 -14.36 32.59 -4.01
N GLN A 188 -14.75 32.46 -5.28
CA GLN A 188 -13.93 32.81 -6.44
C GLN A 188 -14.67 33.82 -7.33
N ASN A 189 -13.92 34.77 -7.89
CA ASN A 189 -14.40 35.76 -8.85
C ASN A 189 -13.58 35.65 -10.14
N PRO A 190 -13.70 34.55 -10.92
CA PRO A 190 -12.97 34.44 -12.18
C PRO A 190 -13.41 35.53 -13.16
N SER A 191 -12.47 36.02 -13.97
CA SER A 191 -12.80 36.90 -15.11
C SER A 191 -13.78 36.19 -16.06
N ALA A 192 -14.61 36.97 -16.76
CA ALA A 192 -15.56 36.44 -17.74
C ALA A 192 -14.90 35.63 -18.88
N GLU A 193 -13.60 35.83 -19.11
CA GLU A 193 -12.82 35.09 -20.11
C GLU A 193 -12.37 33.69 -19.63
N VAL A 194 -12.40 33.42 -18.33
CA VAL A 194 -11.94 32.16 -17.74
C VAL A 194 -13.08 31.14 -17.76
N SER A 195 -12.98 30.16 -18.67
CA SER A 195 -13.98 29.09 -18.80
C SER A 195 -13.71 27.87 -17.91
N SER A 196 -12.51 27.76 -17.34
CA SER A 196 -12.11 26.66 -16.46
C SER A 196 -11.03 27.08 -15.48
N LEU A 197 -11.02 26.44 -14.31
CA LEU A 197 -9.94 26.54 -13.33
C LEU A 197 -9.22 25.18 -13.21
N LEU A 198 -7.95 25.20 -12.83
CA LEU A 198 -7.22 24.00 -12.42
C LEU A 198 -7.01 24.02 -10.91
N VAL A 199 -7.29 22.90 -10.25
CA VAL A 199 -7.08 22.72 -8.81
C VAL A 199 -6.11 21.58 -8.58
N ARG A 200 -5.16 21.72 -7.66
CA ARG A 200 -4.28 20.62 -7.25
C ARG A 200 -4.02 20.66 -5.75
N VAL A 201 -3.60 19.52 -5.20
CA VAL A 201 -3.16 19.38 -3.82
C VAL A 201 -1.65 19.28 -3.80
N PHE A 202 -1.01 20.06 -2.95
CA PHE A 202 0.39 19.91 -2.55
C PHE A 202 0.44 19.36 -1.13
N ALA A 203 1.28 18.37 -0.87
CA ALA A 203 1.48 17.84 0.46
C ALA A 203 2.97 17.68 0.76
N LYS A 204 3.32 17.93 2.03
CA LYS A 204 4.67 17.86 2.57
C LYS A 204 4.64 17.13 3.91
N ASP A 205 5.55 16.19 4.10
CA ASP A 205 5.77 15.54 5.40
C ASP A 205 6.83 16.26 6.24
N LYS A 206 7.00 15.80 7.48
CA LYS A 206 7.99 16.34 8.42
C LYS A 206 9.44 16.05 8.01
N ALA A 207 9.69 15.03 7.18
CA ALA A 207 11.00 14.72 6.63
C ALA A 207 11.40 15.63 5.45
N GLY A 208 10.43 16.38 4.92
CA GLY A 208 10.60 17.30 3.81
C GLY A 208 10.27 16.69 2.45
N ASN A 209 9.82 15.42 2.38
CA ASN A 209 9.34 14.86 1.13
C ASN A 209 8.04 15.54 0.72
N GLN A 210 7.83 15.64 -0.59
CA GLN A 210 6.76 16.43 -1.18
C GLN A 210 6.10 15.68 -2.32
N VAL A 211 4.79 15.88 -2.45
CA VAL A 211 3.99 15.41 -3.58
C VAL A 211 3.09 16.54 -4.06
N THR A 212 2.86 16.59 -5.36
CA THR A 212 1.84 17.46 -5.98
C THR A 212 0.94 16.59 -6.83
N SER A 213 -0.37 16.68 -6.62
CA SER A 213 -1.35 15.96 -7.45
C SER A 213 -1.33 16.46 -8.89
N GLY A 214 -1.82 15.65 -9.81
CA GLY A 214 -2.23 16.15 -11.12
C GLY A 214 -3.29 17.25 -10.98
N PRO A 215 -3.36 18.21 -11.93
CA PRO A 215 -4.38 19.24 -11.92
C PRO A 215 -5.75 18.66 -12.24
N THR A 216 -6.76 19.05 -11.47
CA THR A 216 -8.17 18.74 -11.70
C THR A 216 -8.82 19.92 -12.40
N LEU A 217 -9.34 19.70 -13.61
CA LEU A 217 -10.05 20.70 -14.38
C LEU A 217 -11.46 20.89 -13.82
N VAL A 218 -11.81 22.13 -13.48
CA VAL A 218 -13.13 22.52 -12.98
C VAL A 218 -13.75 23.52 -13.94
N ALA A 219 -14.81 23.12 -14.63
CA ALA A 219 -15.52 23.99 -15.56
C ALA A 219 -16.23 25.13 -14.80
N VAL A 220 -15.94 26.38 -15.17
CA VAL A 220 -16.60 27.56 -14.59
C VAL A 220 -18.00 27.66 -15.17
N PRO A 221 -19.07 27.69 -14.35
CA PRO A 221 -20.41 27.91 -14.85
C PRO A 221 -20.46 29.25 -15.58
N ARG A 222 -20.82 29.22 -16.87
CA ARG A 222 -21.01 30.47 -17.62
C ARG A 222 -22.09 31.29 -16.92
N PRO A 223 -21.88 32.61 -16.70
CA PRO A 223 -22.97 33.48 -16.30
C PRO A 223 -24.16 33.23 -17.23
N ARG A 224 -25.33 32.97 -16.66
CA ARG A 224 -26.57 32.97 -17.43
C ARG A 224 -26.68 34.33 -18.09
N ASP A 225 -26.86 34.34 -19.41
CA ASP A 225 -27.21 35.55 -20.13
C ASP A 225 -28.69 35.80 -19.85
N PRO A 226 -29.06 36.79 -19.01
CA PRO A 226 -30.45 37.01 -18.63
C PRO A 226 -31.31 37.36 -19.85
N ASP A 227 -30.74 37.96 -20.90
CA ASP A 227 -31.46 38.27 -22.13
C ASP A 227 -31.66 37.03 -23.00
N ALA A 228 -30.69 36.10 -23.02
CA ALA A 228 -30.88 34.81 -23.68
C ALA A 228 -31.91 33.95 -22.93
N ASP A 229 -31.82 33.89 -21.60
CA ASP A 229 -32.77 33.17 -20.74
C ASP A 229 -34.18 33.76 -20.86
N LEU A 230 -34.31 35.10 -20.87
CA LEU A 230 -35.59 35.78 -21.07
C LEU A 230 -36.13 35.52 -22.48
N ARG A 231 -35.29 35.59 -23.52
CA ARG A 231 -35.71 35.24 -24.88
C ARG A 231 -36.18 33.80 -24.97
N GLN A 232 -35.48 32.85 -24.35
CA GLN A 232 -35.88 31.45 -24.31
C GLN A 232 -37.17 31.25 -23.52
N ALA A 233 -37.35 31.95 -22.40
CA ALA A 233 -38.58 31.93 -21.61
C ALA A 233 -39.77 32.52 -22.39
N VAL A 234 -39.57 33.60 -23.13
CA VAL A 234 -40.59 34.21 -24.01
C VAL A 234 -40.96 33.27 -25.15
N VAL A 235 -40.00 32.56 -25.75
CA VAL A 235 -40.26 31.53 -26.77
C VAL A 235 -40.99 30.31 -26.19
N ALA A 236 -40.73 29.97 -24.92
CA ALA A 236 -41.39 28.88 -24.22
C ALA A 236 -42.79 29.23 -23.70
N LEU A 237 -43.22 30.49 -23.80
CA LEU A 237 -44.60 30.84 -23.51
C LEU A 237 -45.51 30.15 -24.53
N PRO A 238 -46.59 29.48 -24.08
CA PRO A 238 -47.56 28.88 -24.99
C PRO A 238 -48.08 29.93 -25.97
N ALA A 239 -48.31 29.53 -27.22
CA ALA A 239 -48.90 30.43 -28.19
C ALA A 239 -50.27 30.90 -27.66
N VAL A 240 -50.66 32.14 -27.96
CA VAL A 240 -51.95 32.69 -27.51
C VAL A 240 -53.13 31.77 -27.90
N ASN A 241 -53.00 31.01 -28.99
CA ASN A 241 -53.99 30.03 -29.44
C ASN A 241 -54.12 28.80 -28.51
N ASP A 242 -53.06 28.42 -27.79
CA ASP A 242 -53.09 27.31 -26.82
C ASP A 242 -53.71 27.74 -25.47
N LEU A 243 -53.84 29.06 -25.26
CA LEU A 243 -54.53 29.64 -24.10
C LEU A 243 -56.02 29.86 -24.34
N ILE A 244 -56.51 29.64 -25.57
CA ILE A 244 -57.94 29.63 -25.86
C ILE A 244 -58.46 28.25 -25.43
N PRO A 245 -59.32 28.15 -24.39
CA PRO A 245 -59.90 26.86 -24.02
C PRO A 245 -60.58 26.27 -25.26
N PRO A 246 -60.34 24.99 -25.60
CA PRO A 246 -60.92 24.37 -26.77
C PRO A 246 -62.43 24.58 -26.71
N THR A 247 -62.98 25.22 -27.75
CA THR A 247 -64.43 25.42 -27.89
C THR A 247 -65.06 24.05 -27.77
N ALA A 248 -65.91 23.87 -26.76
CA ALA A 248 -66.45 22.57 -26.33
C ALA A 248 -66.80 21.68 -27.53
N ALA A 249 -65.94 20.71 -27.82
CA ALA A 249 -66.20 19.74 -28.86
C ALA A 249 -67.42 18.93 -28.45
N LYS A 250 -68.37 18.82 -29.37
CA LYS A 250 -69.57 17.99 -29.26
C LYS A 250 -69.22 16.61 -28.68
N PRO A 251 -69.94 16.12 -27.66
CA PRO A 251 -69.58 14.91 -26.93
C PRO A 251 -69.38 13.73 -27.88
N ALA A 252 -68.18 13.14 -27.81
CA ALA A 252 -67.86 11.92 -28.53
C ALA A 252 -68.73 10.76 -28.00
N PRO A 253 -69.24 9.89 -28.88
CA PRO A 253 -70.03 8.73 -28.47
C PRO A 253 -69.19 7.80 -27.59
N ALA A 254 -69.86 7.20 -26.60
CA ALA A 254 -69.27 6.35 -25.58
C ALA A 254 -68.38 5.24 -26.18
N PRO A 255 -67.17 5.02 -25.64
CA PRO A 255 -66.31 3.93 -26.10
C PRO A 255 -66.96 2.57 -25.85
N ALA A 256 -66.91 1.72 -26.87
CA ALA A 256 -67.38 0.35 -26.82
C ALA A 256 -66.62 -0.47 -25.75
N PRO A 257 -67.28 -1.44 -25.08
CA PRO A 257 -66.69 -2.22 -24.01
C PRO A 257 -65.49 -3.04 -24.50
N VAL A 258 -64.41 -2.97 -23.72
CA VAL A 258 -63.17 -3.73 -23.92
C VAL A 258 -63.46 -5.24 -23.72
N PRO A 259 -63.05 -6.13 -24.64
CA PRO A 259 -63.18 -7.57 -24.45
C PRO A 259 -62.27 -8.09 -23.33
N ALA A 260 -62.79 -9.08 -22.60
CA ALA A 260 -62.12 -9.70 -21.45
C ALA A 260 -60.77 -10.36 -21.82
N PRO A 261 -59.76 -10.29 -20.94
CA PRO A 261 -58.47 -10.92 -21.17
C PRO A 261 -58.57 -12.45 -21.13
N ALA A 262 -57.95 -13.10 -22.11
CA ALA A 262 -57.84 -14.55 -22.23
C ALA A 262 -56.96 -15.16 -21.11
N PRO A 263 -57.26 -16.38 -20.64
CA PRO A 263 -56.52 -17.04 -19.56
C PRO A 263 -55.09 -17.42 -19.98
N ALA A 264 -54.15 -17.24 -19.04
CA ALA A 264 -52.74 -17.58 -19.21
C ALA A 264 -52.52 -19.09 -19.40
N PRO A 265 -51.62 -19.52 -20.30
CA PRO A 265 -51.26 -20.93 -20.44
C PRO A 265 -50.36 -21.38 -19.27
N SER A 266 -50.74 -22.51 -18.68
CA SER A 266 -49.98 -23.24 -17.67
C SER A 266 -48.71 -23.82 -18.27
N THR A 267 -47.55 -23.49 -17.69
CA THR A 267 -46.27 -24.11 -18.04
C THR A 267 -46.10 -25.42 -17.28
N THR A 268 -46.14 -26.53 -18.02
CA THR A 268 -45.86 -27.88 -17.58
C THR A 268 -44.36 -28.05 -17.31
N ALA A 269 -44.02 -28.48 -16.10
CA ALA A 269 -42.68 -28.93 -15.72
C ALA A 269 -42.27 -30.16 -16.56
N THR A 270 -41.08 -30.12 -17.16
CA THR A 270 -40.46 -31.29 -17.80
C THR A 270 -39.12 -31.55 -17.13
N ALA A 271 -38.98 -32.76 -16.59
CA ALA A 271 -37.78 -33.30 -15.95
C ALA A 271 -36.73 -33.73 -17.01
N PRO A 272 -35.45 -33.92 -16.63
CA PRO A 272 -34.32 -33.89 -17.55
C PRO A 272 -34.07 -35.23 -18.24
N ALA A 273 -33.79 -35.19 -19.54
CA ALA A 273 -33.29 -36.31 -20.32
C ALA A 273 -31.75 -36.31 -20.32
N THR A 274 -31.20 -37.47 -19.98
CA THR A 274 -29.80 -37.88 -20.11
C THR A 274 -29.33 -37.78 -21.56
N ALA A 275 -28.28 -37.01 -21.82
CA ALA A 275 -27.60 -36.96 -23.12
C ALA A 275 -26.20 -37.59 -23.02
N GLN A 276 -25.98 -38.51 -23.94
CA GLN A 276 -24.80 -39.34 -24.11
C GLN A 276 -23.57 -38.56 -24.60
N VAL A 277 -22.42 -39.06 -24.20
CA VAL A 277 -21.06 -38.69 -24.65
C VAL A 277 -20.81 -39.18 -26.09
N PRO A 278 -20.30 -38.33 -27.00
CA PRO A 278 -19.56 -38.80 -28.16
C PRO A 278 -18.04 -38.71 -27.90
N ALA A 279 -17.36 -39.83 -28.08
CA ALA A 279 -15.92 -39.95 -28.14
C ALA A 279 -15.37 -39.19 -29.37
N ALA A 280 -14.50 -38.22 -29.15
CA ALA A 280 -13.74 -37.56 -30.21
C ALA A 280 -12.37 -38.22 -30.35
N ALA A 281 -12.13 -38.72 -31.57
CA ALA A 281 -10.92 -39.37 -32.03
C ALA A 281 -9.69 -38.44 -31.96
N GLY A 282 -8.54 -39.05 -31.69
CA GLY A 282 -7.26 -38.38 -31.60
C GLY A 282 -6.79 -37.75 -32.91
N THR A 283 -6.15 -36.60 -32.76
CA THR A 283 -5.24 -36.02 -33.76
C THR A 283 -3.93 -35.69 -33.06
N THR A 284 -2.90 -36.49 -33.37
CA THR A 284 -1.50 -36.25 -33.03
C THR A 284 -1.00 -34.94 -33.64
N PRO A 285 -0.29 -34.08 -32.88
CA PRO A 285 0.35 -32.90 -33.45
C PRO A 285 1.60 -33.27 -34.27
N PRO A 286 1.93 -32.51 -35.34
CA PRO A 286 3.10 -32.73 -36.17
C PRO A 286 4.42 -32.39 -35.42
N PRO A 287 5.56 -33.00 -35.82
CA PRO A 287 6.84 -32.79 -35.15
C PRO A 287 7.36 -31.36 -35.35
N ALA A 288 7.92 -30.81 -34.27
CA ALA A 288 8.55 -29.50 -34.24
C ALA A 288 9.75 -29.43 -35.20
N PRO A 289 9.93 -28.31 -35.93
CA PRO A 289 11.12 -28.12 -36.75
C PRO A 289 12.37 -27.95 -35.88
N ALA A 290 13.46 -28.62 -36.29
CA ALA A 290 14.77 -28.58 -35.66
C ALA A 290 15.31 -27.15 -35.59
N GLN A 291 15.57 -26.66 -34.38
CA GLN A 291 16.32 -25.43 -34.15
C GLN A 291 17.80 -25.65 -34.50
N ALA A 292 18.28 -24.83 -35.43
CA ALA A 292 19.67 -24.75 -35.83
C ALA A 292 20.56 -24.33 -34.66
N ALA A 293 21.71 -24.98 -34.54
CA ALA A 293 22.72 -24.69 -33.53
C ALA A 293 23.24 -23.25 -33.68
N ALA A 294 23.19 -22.50 -32.57
CA ALA A 294 23.86 -21.21 -32.45
C ALA A 294 25.39 -21.41 -32.27
N PRO A 295 26.23 -20.49 -32.80
CA PRO A 295 27.67 -20.63 -32.81
C PRO A 295 28.31 -20.44 -31.42
N VAL A 296 29.36 -21.23 -31.20
CA VAL A 296 30.24 -21.22 -30.03
C VAL A 296 30.85 -19.83 -29.82
N ALA A 297 30.60 -19.24 -28.65
CA ALA A 297 31.29 -18.03 -28.19
C ALA A 297 32.69 -18.38 -27.63
N PRO A 298 33.71 -17.52 -27.81
CA PRO A 298 35.09 -17.82 -27.43
C PRO A 298 35.32 -17.79 -25.91
N ALA A 299 36.26 -18.62 -25.48
CA ALA A 299 36.69 -18.82 -24.10
C ALA A 299 37.18 -17.54 -23.41
N ALA A 300 36.83 -17.41 -22.13
CA ALA A 300 37.39 -16.43 -21.21
C ALA A 300 38.88 -16.72 -20.92
N PRO A 301 39.74 -15.69 -20.74
CA PRO A 301 41.13 -15.87 -20.39
C PRO A 301 41.29 -16.35 -18.94
N THR A 302 42.04 -17.43 -18.78
CA THR A 302 42.52 -18.00 -17.53
C THR A 302 43.42 -16.99 -16.80
N ALA A 303 43.02 -16.57 -15.60
CA ALA A 303 43.90 -15.79 -14.71
C ALA A 303 44.93 -16.72 -14.07
N THR A 304 46.20 -16.48 -14.39
CA THR A 304 47.38 -17.14 -13.85
C THR A 304 47.52 -16.85 -12.35
N ALA A 305 47.48 -17.90 -11.52
CA ALA A 305 47.85 -17.80 -10.11
C ALA A 305 49.38 -17.68 -9.97
N VAL A 306 49.84 -16.65 -9.26
CA VAL A 306 51.22 -16.49 -8.81
C VAL A 306 51.38 -17.19 -7.45
N PRO A 307 52.39 -18.04 -7.23
CA PRO A 307 52.70 -18.54 -5.89
C PRO A 307 53.56 -17.52 -5.15
N THR A 308 53.17 -17.18 -3.92
CA THR A 308 54.08 -16.51 -2.97
C THR A 308 54.19 -17.37 -1.72
N THR A 309 55.34 -18.01 -1.60
CA THR A 309 55.86 -18.70 -0.41
C THR A 309 56.57 -17.71 0.51
N ALA A 310 56.34 -17.86 1.83
CA ALA A 310 57.28 -17.72 2.97
C ALA A 310 56.47 -17.24 4.20
N GLN A 311 56.06 -18.08 5.14
CA GLN A 311 56.86 -18.79 6.15
C GLN A 311 57.48 -17.84 7.20
N GLY A 312 56.72 -17.63 8.29
CA GLY A 312 57.15 -17.05 9.55
C GLY A 312 56.45 -17.79 10.70
N ALA A 313 57.22 -18.25 11.68
CA ALA A 313 56.84 -19.17 12.75
C ALA A 313 55.96 -18.52 13.85
N PRO A 314 55.25 -19.32 14.68
CA PRO A 314 54.16 -18.83 15.53
C PRO A 314 54.62 -18.40 16.94
N ALA A 315 53.94 -17.38 17.48
CA ALA A 315 53.90 -17.07 18.91
C ALA A 315 52.68 -17.76 19.56
N PRO A 316 52.74 -18.15 20.85
CA PRO A 316 51.79 -19.08 21.44
C PRO A 316 50.43 -18.46 21.73
N ALA A 317 49.39 -19.26 21.44
CA ALA A 317 47.99 -18.92 21.53
C ALA A 317 47.49 -18.81 22.98
N GLU A 318 46.78 -17.71 23.26
CA GLU A 318 45.80 -17.65 24.34
C GLU A 318 44.51 -18.39 23.92
N PRO A 319 43.78 -19.01 24.87
CA PRO A 319 42.55 -19.74 24.57
C PRO A 319 41.41 -18.77 24.22
N GLY A 320 41.31 -18.45 22.93
CA GLY A 320 40.20 -17.72 22.35
C GLY A 320 38.92 -18.55 22.33
N VAL A 321 37.88 -18.04 22.99
CA VAL A 321 36.49 -18.50 22.88
C VAL A 321 36.05 -18.31 21.43
N ILE A 322 35.82 -19.43 20.72
CA ILE A 322 35.30 -19.43 19.35
C ILE A 322 33.82 -19.03 19.40
N TYR A 323 33.53 -17.75 19.19
CA TYR A 323 32.21 -17.32 18.78
C TYR A 323 32.02 -17.76 17.31
N GLY A 324 30.95 -18.53 17.07
CA GLY A 324 30.58 -19.01 15.75
C GLY A 324 30.50 -17.86 14.75
N LYS A 325 31.35 -17.93 13.73
CA LYS A 325 31.39 -17.03 12.58
C LYS A 325 30.02 -17.07 11.90
N ALA A 326 29.22 -16.02 12.08
CA ALA A 326 27.97 -15.85 11.36
C ALA A 326 28.27 -15.95 9.85
N ALA A 327 27.60 -16.88 9.17
CA ALA A 327 27.74 -17.06 7.74
C ALA A 327 27.41 -15.74 7.05
N VAL A 328 28.41 -15.16 6.38
CA VAL A 328 28.25 -14.00 5.51
C VAL A 328 27.25 -14.39 4.43
N ARG A 329 26.01 -13.89 4.54
CA ARG A 329 24.99 -14.12 3.50
C ARG A 329 25.43 -13.38 2.25
N ASN A 330 25.42 -14.07 1.12
CA ASN A 330 25.54 -13.44 -0.19
C ASN A 330 24.43 -12.38 -0.31
N PRO A 331 24.72 -11.18 -0.85
CA PRO A 331 23.70 -10.19 -1.10
C PRO A 331 22.61 -10.80 -1.98
N VAL A 332 21.36 -10.63 -1.54
CA VAL A 332 20.18 -11.07 -2.32
C VAL A 332 20.28 -10.38 -3.68
N PRO A 333 20.24 -11.12 -4.80
CA PRO A 333 20.22 -10.52 -6.13
C PRO A 333 19.11 -9.48 -6.19
N ALA A 334 19.43 -8.27 -6.67
CA ALA A 334 18.42 -7.24 -6.89
C ALA A 334 17.30 -7.84 -7.76
N LEU A 335 16.08 -7.86 -7.23
CA LEU A 335 14.93 -8.34 -7.97
C LEU A 335 14.76 -7.47 -9.23
N PRO A 336 14.38 -8.06 -10.37
CA PRO A 336 14.03 -7.28 -11.54
C PRO A 336 12.91 -6.29 -11.18
N PRO A 337 12.95 -5.06 -11.70
CA PRO A 337 11.89 -4.09 -11.46
C PRO A 337 10.55 -4.68 -11.90
N PRO A 338 9.44 -4.39 -11.18
CA PRO A 338 8.13 -4.83 -11.62
C PRO A 338 7.87 -4.32 -13.05
N PRO A 339 7.17 -5.08 -13.90
CA PRO A 339 6.81 -4.63 -15.23
C PRO A 339 6.09 -3.28 -15.14
N ALA A 340 6.56 -2.28 -15.90
CA ALA A 340 6.14 -0.88 -15.78
C ALA A 340 4.66 -0.63 -16.07
N ASP A 341 3.95 -1.61 -16.65
CA ASP A 341 2.57 -1.48 -17.12
C ASP A 341 1.53 -2.17 -16.23
N LEU A 342 1.87 -2.48 -14.98
CA LEU A 342 0.91 -3.08 -14.06
C LEU A 342 -0.24 -2.12 -13.79
N PRO A 343 -1.49 -2.60 -13.91
CA PRO A 343 -2.66 -1.76 -13.72
C PRO A 343 -2.76 -1.25 -12.29
N THR A 344 -3.07 0.05 -12.16
CA THR A 344 -3.49 0.67 -10.90
C THR A 344 -4.93 0.25 -10.56
N ALA A 345 -5.31 0.36 -9.28
CA ALA A 345 -6.66 0.04 -8.81
C ALA A 345 -7.73 0.70 -9.70
N PRO A 346 -8.86 -0.01 -9.99
CA PRO A 346 -9.90 0.52 -10.86
C PRO A 346 -10.49 1.82 -10.26
N PRO A 347 -10.90 2.78 -11.09
CA PRO A 347 -11.44 4.04 -10.60
C PRO A 347 -12.66 3.80 -9.70
N ALA A 348 -12.75 4.56 -8.61
CA ALA A 348 -13.81 4.44 -7.60
C ALA A 348 -15.22 4.73 -8.14
N ASP A 349 -15.36 5.16 -9.40
CA ASP A 349 -16.63 5.48 -10.04
C ASP A 349 -17.15 4.35 -10.95
N GLU A 350 -16.45 3.22 -11.08
CA GLU A 350 -16.96 2.10 -11.87
C GLU A 350 -18.22 1.46 -11.24
N PRO A 351 -19.26 1.14 -12.05
CA PRO A 351 -20.48 0.54 -11.54
C PRO A 351 -20.20 -0.86 -10.99
N PHE A 352 -20.88 -1.19 -9.88
CA PHE A 352 -20.82 -2.52 -9.28
C PHE A 352 -21.44 -3.55 -10.24
N VAL A 353 -20.68 -4.61 -10.59
CA VAL A 353 -21.11 -5.61 -11.56
C VAL A 353 -21.72 -6.82 -10.85
N ILE A 354 -22.88 -7.30 -11.29
CA ILE A 354 -23.59 -8.42 -10.66
C ILE A 354 -24.02 -9.49 -11.65
N GLY A 355 -24.30 -10.69 -11.13
CA GLY A 355 -25.08 -11.71 -11.81
C GLY A 355 -24.31 -12.37 -12.97
N GLN A 356 -24.93 -12.40 -14.16
CA GLN A 356 -24.32 -13.05 -15.34
C GLN A 356 -23.12 -12.24 -15.87
N VAL A 357 -23.21 -10.91 -15.87
CA VAL A 357 -22.15 -10.03 -16.38
C VAL A 357 -20.85 -10.21 -15.59
N ALA A 358 -20.94 -10.32 -14.26
CA ALA A 358 -19.78 -10.58 -13.41
C ALA A 358 -19.14 -11.94 -13.67
N ARG A 359 -19.97 -12.96 -13.96
CA ARG A 359 -19.50 -14.30 -14.33
C ARG A 359 -18.84 -14.33 -15.70
N ASP A 360 -19.41 -13.63 -16.69
CA ASP A 360 -18.85 -13.54 -18.04
C ASP A 360 -17.49 -12.83 -18.03
N LEU A 361 -17.36 -11.73 -17.27
CA LEU A 361 -16.08 -11.03 -17.06
C LEU A 361 -15.04 -11.91 -16.35
N LEU A 362 -15.46 -12.78 -15.42
CA LEU A 362 -14.55 -13.71 -14.77
C LEU A 362 -14.05 -14.80 -15.74
N GLU A 363 -14.91 -15.33 -16.61
CA GLU A 363 -14.47 -16.26 -17.67
C GLU A 363 -13.57 -15.57 -18.70
N GLU A 364 -13.83 -14.31 -19.03
CA GLU A 364 -12.95 -13.50 -19.88
C GLU A 364 -11.56 -13.34 -19.24
N ALA A 365 -11.49 -12.99 -17.96
CA ALA A 365 -10.23 -12.87 -17.22
C ALA A 365 -9.43 -14.18 -17.21
N ARG A 366 -10.10 -15.33 -17.04
CA ARG A 366 -9.47 -16.66 -17.14
C ARG A 366 -8.98 -16.97 -18.55
N SER A 367 -9.78 -16.64 -19.55
CA SER A 367 -9.39 -16.82 -20.95
C SER A 367 -8.13 -16.02 -21.25
N LEU A 368 -8.07 -14.75 -20.86
CA LEU A 368 -6.89 -13.89 -21.04
C LEU A 368 -5.67 -14.46 -20.30
N ALA A 369 -5.86 -14.95 -19.07
CA ALA A 369 -4.81 -15.59 -18.29
C ALA A 369 -4.26 -16.85 -18.98
N ALA A 370 -5.11 -17.65 -19.62
CA ALA A 370 -4.72 -18.86 -20.34
C ALA A 370 -4.02 -18.58 -21.68
N HIS A 371 -4.38 -17.49 -22.37
CA HIS A 371 -3.83 -17.14 -23.68
C HIS A 371 -2.55 -16.30 -23.62
N GLY A 372 -2.03 -16.03 -22.42
CA GLY A 372 -0.71 -15.43 -22.24
C GLY A 372 -0.67 -13.91 -22.36
N ASP A 373 -1.79 -13.21 -22.13
CA ASP A 373 -1.80 -11.75 -21.93
C ASP A 373 -1.96 -11.41 -20.44
N PRO A 374 -0.86 -11.41 -19.65
CA PRO A 374 -0.94 -11.24 -18.21
C PRO A 374 -1.43 -9.85 -17.82
N ALA A 375 -1.13 -8.82 -18.61
CA ALA A 375 -1.53 -7.45 -18.32
C ALA A 375 -3.04 -7.27 -18.44
N GLN A 376 -3.64 -7.79 -19.52
CA GLN A 376 -5.09 -7.73 -19.71
C GLN A 376 -5.85 -8.64 -18.73
N ALA A 377 -5.29 -9.82 -18.42
CA ALA A 377 -5.86 -10.71 -17.42
C ALA A 377 -5.95 -10.02 -16.05
N LEU A 378 -4.86 -9.40 -15.57
CA LEU A 378 -4.84 -8.68 -14.30
C LEU A 378 -5.81 -7.49 -14.31
N ARG A 379 -5.87 -6.71 -15.39
CA ARG A 379 -6.88 -5.62 -15.52
C ARG A 379 -8.30 -6.14 -15.39
N SER A 380 -8.59 -7.28 -16.01
CA SER A 380 -9.92 -7.90 -15.98
C SER A 380 -10.27 -8.41 -14.58
N TYR A 381 -9.31 -9.00 -13.87
CA TYR A 381 -9.49 -9.39 -12.46
C TYR A 381 -9.71 -8.19 -11.54
N LEU A 382 -8.94 -7.11 -11.69
CA LEU A 382 -9.10 -5.90 -10.88
C LEU A 382 -10.51 -5.30 -10.99
N ARG A 383 -11.08 -5.27 -12.21
CA ARG A 383 -12.45 -4.80 -12.42
C ARG A 383 -13.49 -5.63 -11.64
N LEU A 384 -13.22 -6.91 -11.42
CA LEU A 384 -14.10 -7.81 -10.66
C LEU A 384 -14.03 -7.61 -9.15
N HIS A 385 -13.14 -6.75 -8.63
CA HIS A 385 -13.12 -6.42 -7.19
C HIS A 385 -14.42 -5.75 -6.74
N ARG A 386 -15.14 -5.09 -7.65
CA ARG A 386 -16.46 -4.49 -7.40
C ARG A 386 -17.58 -5.34 -7.99
N SER A 387 -17.59 -6.62 -7.64
CA SER A 387 -18.63 -7.54 -8.10
C SER A 387 -19.08 -8.52 -7.03
N ASP A 388 -20.19 -9.22 -7.29
CA ASP A 388 -20.67 -10.33 -6.45
C ASP A 388 -19.76 -11.57 -6.50
N VAL A 389 -18.82 -11.64 -7.47
CA VAL A 389 -17.80 -12.69 -7.57
C VAL A 389 -16.42 -12.26 -7.06
N ALA A 390 -16.30 -11.08 -6.44
CA ALA A 390 -15.04 -10.45 -6.06
C ALA A 390 -14.10 -11.36 -5.25
N LYS A 391 -14.60 -12.05 -4.22
CA LYS A 391 -13.78 -12.94 -3.38
C LYS A 391 -13.12 -14.07 -4.19
N ARG A 392 -13.87 -14.64 -5.15
CA ARG A 392 -13.37 -15.66 -6.05
C ARG A 392 -12.35 -15.07 -7.04
N ALA A 393 -12.69 -13.94 -7.64
CA ALA A 393 -11.82 -13.24 -8.58
C ALA A 393 -10.46 -12.89 -7.94
N VAL A 394 -10.46 -12.32 -6.73
CA VAL A 394 -9.23 -12.00 -5.97
C VAL A 394 -8.39 -13.26 -5.73
N THR A 395 -9.01 -14.38 -5.36
CA THR A 395 -8.27 -15.63 -5.13
C THR A 395 -7.57 -16.13 -6.41
N GLU A 396 -8.28 -16.08 -7.55
CA GLU A 396 -7.74 -16.47 -8.86
C GLU A 396 -6.67 -15.49 -9.36
N GLU A 397 -6.86 -14.19 -9.14
CA GLU A 397 -5.90 -13.13 -9.45
C GLU A 397 -4.58 -13.30 -8.70
N LEU A 398 -4.64 -13.51 -7.38
CA LEU A 398 -3.44 -13.71 -6.56
C LEU A 398 -2.68 -14.98 -6.97
N ALA A 399 -3.41 -16.07 -7.26
CA ALA A 399 -2.83 -17.30 -7.77
C ALA A 399 -2.16 -17.10 -9.15
N PHE A 400 -2.80 -16.34 -10.03
CA PHE A 400 -2.26 -16.00 -11.34
C PHE A 400 -1.00 -15.13 -11.24
N ALA A 401 -1.04 -14.03 -10.48
CA ALA A 401 0.12 -13.16 -10.24
C ALA A 401 1.30 -13.91 -9.60
N ARG A 402 1.02 -14.82 -8.66
CA ARG A 402 2.02 -15.75 -8.11
C ARG A 402 2.63 -16.65 -9.18
N GLY A 403 1.81 -17.22 -10.06
CA GLY A 403 2.28 -18.07 -11.17
C GLY A 403 3.26 -17.35 -12.10
N LEU A 404 3.12 -16.02 -12.24
CA LEU A 404 4.03 -15.16 -12.98
C LEU A 404 5.31 -14.77 -12.20
N GLY A 405 5.41 -15.12 -10.92
CA GLY A 405 6.48 -14.65 -10.04
C GLY A 405 6.39 -13.15 -9.71
N ALA A 406 5.23 -12.53 -9.93
CA ALA A 406 5.01 -11.10 -9.75
C ALA A 406 4.71 -10.75 -8.27
N TRP A 407 5.67 -11.02 -7.38
CA TRP A 407 5.47 -10.90 -5.93
C TRP A 407 5.12 -9.48 -5.47
N ALA A 408 5.74 -8.46 -6.08
CA ALA A 408 5.40 -7.07 -5.79
C ALA A 408 3.93 -6.76 -6.14
N THR A 409 3.42 -7.33 -7.24
CA THR A 409 2.01 -7.20 -7.65
C THR A 409 1.08 -7.86 -6.65
N VAL A 410 1.40 -9.07 -6.17
CA VAL A 410 0.62 -9.76 -5.13
C VAL A 410 0.49 -8.89 -3.88
N ILE A 411 1.60 -8.27 -3.43
CA ILE A 411 1.60 -7.35 -2.28
C ILE A 411 0.70 -6.13 -2.56
N GLY A 412 0.87 -5.49 -3.71
CA GLY A 412 0.09 -4.32 -4.11
C GLY A 412 -1.41 -4.60 -4.19
N ILE A 413 -1.80 -5.74 -4.76
CA ILE A 413 -3.20 -6.19 -4.81
C ILE A 413 -3.75 -6.29 -3.39
N VAL A 414 -3.11 -7.08 -2.52
CA VAL A 414 -3.66 -7.32 -1.16
C VAL A 414 -3.71 -6.06 -0.32
N GLN A 415 -2.72 -5.17 -0.42
CA GLN A 415 -2.72 -3.88 0.29
C GLN A 415 -3.80 -2.91 -0.22
N GLY A 416 -4.19 -3.04 -1.49
CA GLY A 416 -5.27 -2.25 -2.09
C GLY A 416 -6.67 -2.83 -1.89
N LEU A 417 -6.81 -4.05 -1.35
CA LEU A 417 -8.11 -4.67 -1.14
C LEU A 417 -8.91 -3.95 -0.03
N PRO A 418 -10.23 -3.76 -0.24
CA PRO A 418 -11.14 -3.43 0.85
C PRO A 418 -11.09 -4.49 1.98
N PRO A 419 -11.23 -4.11 3.27
CA PRO A 419 -11.12 -5.03 4.39
C PRO A 419 -12.00 -6.29 4.29
N GLU A 420 -13.18 -6.18 3.68
CA GLU A 420 -14.14 -7.27 3.44
C GLU A 420 -13.69 -8.31 2.40
N LEU A 421 -12.72 -7.95 1.54
CA LEU A 421 -12.10 -8.83 0.55
C LEU A 421 -10.76 -9.41 1.03
N VAL A 422 -10.20 -8.91 2.15
CA VAL A 422 -8.98 -9.46 2.77
C VAL A 422 -9.28 -10.77 3.50
N THR A 423 -9.42 -11.84 2.72
CA THR A 423 -9.61 -13.22 3.20
C THR A 423 -8.32 -13.80 3.80
N ASP A 424 -8.45 -14.91 4.55
CA ASP A 424 -7.28 -15.65 5.04
C ASP A 424 -6.40 -16.16 3.90
N THR A 425 -7.01 -16.61 2.79
CA THR A 425 -6.28 -16.99 1.56
C THR A 425 -5.44 -15.83 1.03
N ALA A 426 -6.01 -14.62 0.97
CA ALA A 426 -5.28 -13.42 0.56
C ALA A 426 -4.13 -13.06 1.51
N ARG A 427 -4.32 -13.24 2.83
CA ARG A 427 -3.25 -13.05 3.83
C ARG A 427 -2.12 -14.07 3.65
N VAL A 428 -2.43 -15.33 3.35
CA VAL A 428 -1.42 -16.36 3.08
C VAL A 428 -0.60 -16.02 1.83
N GLU A 429 -1.25 -15.62 0.74
CA GLU A 429 -0.56 -15.22 -0.49
C GLU A 429 0.28 -13.94 -0.29
N HIS A 430 -0.20 -12.97 0.49
CA HIS A 430 0.58 -11.80 0.89
C HIS A 430 1.82 -12.17 1.70
N GLY A 431 1.68 -13.03 2.71
CA GLY A 431 2.82 -13.53 3.50
C GLY A 431 3.85 -14.27 2.65
N ARG A 432 3.39 -15.10 1.70
CA ARG A 432 4.28 -15.78 0.73
C ARG A 432 5.08 -14.80 -0.11
N ALA A 433 4.41 -13.78 -0.65
CA ALA A 433 5.05 -12.76 -1.47
C ALA A 433 6.09 -11.94 -0.68
N LEU A 434 5.79 -11.59 0.58
CA LEU A 434 6.72 -10.90 1.48
C LEU A 434 7.98 -11.73 1.75
N ILE A 435 7.84 -13.03 2.02
CA ILE A 435 8.99 -13.95 2.17
C ILE A 435 9.83 -14.00 0.89
N ALA A 436 9.18 -14.06 -0.28
CA ALA A 436 9.87 -14.15 -1.56
C ALA A 436 10.76 -12.93 -1.86
N ILE A 437 10.41 -11.75 -1.33
CA ILE A 437 11.19 -10.52 -1.48
C ILE A 437 12.07 -10.18 -0.27
N GLY A 438 12.21 -11.10 0.69
CA GLY A 438 13.07 -10.94 1.87
C GLY A 438 12.50 -10.06 3.00
N ARG A 439 11.19 -9.76 2.98
CA ARG A 439 10.49 -9.02 4.04
C ARG A 439 9.90 -9.96 5.08
N ASP A 440 10.76 -10.79 5.68
CA ASP A 440 10.32 -11.89 6.56
C ASP A 440 9.59 -11.41 7.83
N GLN A 441 9.99 -10.26 8.40
CA GLN A 441 9.35 -9.72 9.60
C GLN A 441 7.91 -9.27 9.32
N ASP A 442 7.65 -8.67 8.15
CA ASP A 442 6.30 -8.30 7.73
C ASP A 442 5.45 -9.54 7.46
N ALA A 443 6.04 -10.58 6.86
CA ALA A 443 5.36 -11.84 6.62
C ALA A 443 4.89 -12.48 7.94
N VAL A 444 5.71 -12.46 9.00
CA VAL A 444 5.31 -12.94 10.34
C VAL A 444 4.06 -12.21 10.83
N ASN A 445 4.03 -10.87 10.70
CA ASN A 445 2.91 -10.05 11.15
C ASN A 445 1.62 -10.42 10.39
N VAL A 446 1.68 -10.52 9.06
CA VAL A 446 0.52 -10.85 8.22
C VAL A 446 0.02 -12.28 8.45
N LEU A 447 0.93 -13.27 8.50
CA LEU A 447 0.58 -14.68 8.62
C LEU A 447 0.05 -15.04 10.02
N SER A 448 0.50 -14.35 11.07
CA SER A 448 -0.02 -14.54 12.42
C SER A 448 -1.47 -14.08 12.60
N ALA A 449 -1.98 -13.26 11.68
CA ALA A 449 -3.37 -12.79 11.68
C ALA A 449 -4.35 -13.77 11.02
N VAL A 450 -3.86 -14.86 10.41
CA VAL A 450 -4.72 -15.90 9.82
C VAL A 450 -5.45 -16.67 10.93
N SER A 451 -6.76 -16.80 10.81
CA SER A 451 -7.57 -17.50 11.81
C SER A 451 -7.16 -18.97 11.95
N SER A 452 -6.97 -19.44 13.19
CA SER A 452 -6.64 -20.84 13.49
C SER A 452 -7.71 -21.85 13.09
N ARG A 453 -8.95 -21.38 12.85
CA ARG A 453 -10.08 -22.21 12.38
C ARG A 453 -10.22 -22.21 10.86
N SER A 454 -9.41 -21.43 10.16
CA SER A 454 -9.44 -21.32 8.71
C SER A 454 -8.89 -22.57 8.05
N TYR A 455 -9.39 -22.90 6.86
CA TYR A 455 -8.78 -23.91 6.01
C TYR A 455 -7.33 -23.54 5.63
N ASP A 456 -7.04 -22.24 5.58
CA ASP A 456 -5.72 -21.69 5.25
C ASP A 456 -4.75 -21.64 6.45
N ALA A 457 -5.17 -22.05 7.65
CA ALA A 457 -4.36 -21.96 8.86
C ALA A 457 -3.06 -22.77 8.76
N ARG A 458 -3.11 -23.99 8.23
CA ARG A 458 -1.92 -24.85 8.11
C ARG A 458 -0.93 -24.37 7.05
N PRO A 459 -1.37 -23.97 5.82
CA PRO A 459 -0.51 -23.23 4.90
C PRO A 459 0.11 -21.98 5.53
N ALA A 460 -0.66 -21.18 6.28
CA ALA A 460 -0.15 -19.99 6.95
C ALA A 460 0.97 -20.32 7.94
N LEU A 461 0.78 -21.35 8.78
CA LEU A 461 1.78 -21.81 9.74
C LEU A 461 3.05 -22.32 9.07
N PHE A 462 2.93 -23.02 7.94
CA PHE A 462 4.11 -23.46 7.18
C PHE A 462 4.95 -22.26 6.70
N HIS A 463 4.32 -21.25 6.09
CA HIS A 463 5.03 -20.06 5.63
C HIS A 463 5.55 -19.21 6.80
N LEU A 464 4.82 -19.15 7.91
CA LEU A 464 5.26 -18.48 9.13
C LEU A 464 6.55 -19.11 9.67
N ALA A 465 6.63 -20.45 9.71
CA ALA A 465 7.85 -21.14 10.12
C ALA A 465 9.03 -20.80 9.20
N ARG A 466 8.81 -20.73 7.88
CA ARG A 466 9.84 -20.36 6.91
C ARG A 466 10.35 -18.93 7.12
N ALA A 467 9.45 -17.97 7.36
CA ALA A 467 9.84 -16.60 7.70
C ALA A 467 10.67 -16.54 8.99
N LEU A 468 10.28 -17.30 10.03
CA LEU A 468 11.02 -17.40 11.29
C LEU A 468 12.41 -18.03 11.10
N GLN A 469 12.57 -19.03 10.21
CA GLN A 469 13.88 -19.57 9.86
C GLN A 469 14.78 -18.51 9.21
N ASN A 470 14.24 -17.73 8.26
CA ASN A 470 14.98 -16.67 7.59
C ASN A 470 15.49 -15.59 8.56
N LEU A 471 14.71 -15.31 9.61
CA LEU A 471 15.04 -14.42 10.72
C LEU A 471 15.98 -15.03 11.79
N GLY A 472 16.42 -16.28 11.61
CA GLY A 472 17.32 -16.96 12.57
C GLY A 472 16.63 -17.52 13.82
N LYS A 473 15.29 -17.54 13.87
CA LYS A 473 14.50 -18.07 14.99
C LYS A 473 14.23 -19.58 14.80
N ALA A 474 15.31 -20.36 14.66
CA ALA A 474 15.25 -21.78 14.28
C ALA A 474 14.39 -22.63 15.22
N ASP A 475 14.51 -22.46 16.54
CA ASP A 475 13.77 -23.24 17.53
C ASP A 475 12.25 -23.05 17.43
N GLN A 476 11.80 -21.82 17.18
CA GLN A 476 10.38 -21.50 17.03
C GLN A 476 9.83 -22.09 15.73
N ALA A 477 10.58 -21.92 14.64
CA ALA A 477 10.21 -22.49 13.36
C ALA A 477 10.11 -24.02 13.42
N GLN A 478 11.06 -24.69 14.07
CA GLN A 478 11.05 -26.15 14.22
C GLN A 478 9.77 -26.63 14.94
N LYS A 479 9.39 -25.99 16.04
CA LYS A 479 8.14 -26.34 16.77
C LYS A 479 6.90 -26.19 15.90
N ILE A 480 6.84 -25.15 15.07
CA ILE A 480 5.72 -24.94 14.16
C ILE A 480 5.73 -25.99 13.04
N LEU A 481 6.87 -26.29 12.45
CA LEU A 481 7.00 -27.34 11.43
C LEU A 481 6.60 -28.71 11.97
N GLU A 482 7.00 -29.05 13.20
CA GLU A 482 6.58 -30.30 13.85
C GLU A 482 5.06 -30.38 14.07
N HIS A 483 4.41 -29.24 14.33
CA HIS A 483 2.96 -29.17 14.42
C HIS A 483 2.30 -29.36 13.05
N VAL A 484 2.78 -28.64 12.03
CA VAL A 484 2.27 -28.71 10.64
C VAL A 484 2.45 -30.12 10.05
N ALA A 485 3.58 -30.78 10.35
CA ALA A 485 3.93 -32.11 9.85
C ALA A 485 2.99 -33.24 10.31
N LYS A 486 2.13 -33.01 11.31
CA LYS A 486 1.12 -33.99 11.78
C LYS A 486 -0.08 -34.12 10.84
N GLY A 487 -0.21 -33.21 9.88
CA GLY A 487 -1.25 -33.24 8.86
C GLY A 487 -1.02 -34.25 7.74
N ASP A 488 -1.99 -34.31 6.84
CA ASP A 488 -2.06 -35.19 5.67
C ASP A 488 -2.10 -34.44 4.33
N ASP A 489 -1.97 -33.11 4.36
CA ASP A 489 -1.99 -32.25 3.17
C ASP A 489 -0.58 -31.89 2.65
N GLU A 490 -0.54 -31.11 1.57
CA GLU A 490 0.69 -30.63 0.93
C GLU A 490 1.58 -29.82 1.90
N SER A 491 0.98 -29.02 2.80
CA SER A 491 1.74 -28.24 3.79
C SER A 491 2.41 -29.14 4.82
N ALA A 492 1.72 -30.21 5.25
CA ALA A 492 2.31 -31.23 6.11
C ALA A 492 3.41 -32.04 5.43
N ALA A 493 3.26 -32.37 4.15
CA ALA A 493 4.31 -33.02 3.36
C ALA A 493 5.54 -32.11 3.22
N ALA A 494 5.35 -30.83 2.88
CA ALA A 494 6.42 -29.84 2.79
C ALA A 494 7.13 -29.63 4.14
N ALA A 495 6.38 -29.61 5.25
CA ALA A 495 6.95 -29.50 6.58
C ALA A 495 7.80 -30.72 6.98
N ARG A 496 7.37 -31.94 6.62
CA ARG A 496 8.18 -33.16 6.82
C ARG A 496 9.48 -33.11 6.03
N GLY A 497 9.41 -32.68 4.76
CA GLY A 497 10.61 -32.46 3.95
C GLY A 497 11.57 -31.44 4.55
N ALA A 498 11.05 -30.32 5.08
CA ALA A 498 11.86 -29.30 5.76
C ALA A 498 12.50 -29.79 7.07
N LEU A 499 11.92 -30.81 7.71
CA LEU A 499 12.46 -31.49 8.90
C LEU A 499 13.40 -32.67 8.54
N GLY A 500 13.55 -33.00 7.25
CA GLY A 500 14.34 -34.15 6.79
C GLY A 500 13.72 -35.51 7.11
N ARG A 501 12.39 -35.62 7.11
CA ARG A 501 11.64 -36.85 7.42
C ARG A 501 10.89 -37.44 6.23
#